data_AF-A0A1G0X8V6-F1
#
_entry.id   AF-A0A1G0X8V6-F1
#
_cell.length_a   1.000
_cell.length_b   1.000
_cell.length_c   1.000
_cell.angle_alpha   90.00
_cell.angle_beta   90.00
_cell.angle_gamma   90.00
#
_symmetry.space_group_name_H-M   'P 1'
#
loop_
_entity.id
_entity.type
_entity.pdbx_description
1 polymer ?
#
loop_
_entity_poly.entity_id
_entity_poly.type
_entity_poly.pdbx_seq_one_letter_code
_entity_poly.pdbx_strand_id
1 'polypeptide(L)' 'MSPKYLFGKNIFTLVILLFPVLAYGQTTIQDSIWKHLQFFIGSWTGEGGGDPGEGNYERKYQFIFNNNFIEVKN' A
#
# COMPACT_ATOMS: atom_id res chain seq x y z
N MET A 1 22.77 4.07 -46.31
CA MET A 1 22.35 3.57 -44.98
C MET A 1 20.98 2.93 -45.16
N SER A 2 20.81 1.63 -44.85
CA SER A 2 19.58 0.89 -45.16
C SER A 2 18.41 1.32 -44.26
N PRO A 3 17.17 1.50 -44.79
CA PRO A 3 16.02 2.02 -44.04
C PRO A 3 15.61 1.16 -42.84
N LYS A 4 16.00 -0.12 -42.80
CA LYS A 4 15.77 -1.04 -41.69
C LYS A 4 16.48 -0.60 -40.40
N TYR A 5 17.65 0.02 -40.51
CA TYR A 5 18.43 0.52 -39.36
C TYR A 5 17.85 1.81 -38.77
N LEU A 6 17.19 2.63 -39.59
CA LEU A 6 16.48 3.84 -39.13
C LEU A 6 15.25 3.48 -38.30
N PHE A 7 14.50 2.47 -38.71
CA PHE A 7 13.30 2.02 -37.99
C PHE A 7 13.64 1.41 -36.62
N GLY A 8 14.66 0.54 -36.55
CA GLY A 8 15.13 -0.05 -35.29
C GLY A 8 15.73 0.97 -34.32
N LYS A 9 16.44 1.98 -34.83
CA LYS A 9 16.95 3.10 -34.02
C LYS A 9 15.81 3.91 -33.39
N ASN A 10 14.77 4.21 -34.15
CA ASN A 10 13.62 4.98 -33.64
C ASN A 10 12.85 4.22 -32.54
N ILE A 11 12.69 2.91 -32.70
CA ILE A 11 12.08 2.04 -31.68
C ILE A 11 12.94 2.00 -30.41
N PHE A 12 14.26 1.85 -30.57
CA PHE A 12 15.17 1.86 -29.43
C PHE A 12 15.14 3.18 -28.66
N THR A 13 15.12 4.32 -29.37
CA THR A 13 14.95 5.64 -28.76
C THR A 13 13.61 5.77 -28.03
N LEU A 14 12.52 5.25 -28.60
CA LEU A 14 11.20 5.26 -27.97
C LEU A 14 11.18 4.44 -26.68
N VAL A 15 11.79 3.26 -26.68
CA VAL A 15 11.87 2.38 -25.51
C VAL A 15 12.66 3.03 -24.38
N ILE A 16 13.79 3.67 -24.69
CA ILE A 16 14.59 4.42 -23.69
C ILE A 16 13.79 5.59 -23.12
N LEU A 17 13.03 6.30 -23.96
CA LEU A 17 12.22 7.44 -23.54
C LEU A 17 11.08 7.03 -22.60
N LEU A 18 10.51 5.83 -22.80
CA LEU A 18 9.38 5.33 -22.02
C LEU A 18 9.79 4.55 -20.76
N PHE A 19 11.05 4.11 -20.67
CA PHE A 19 11.59 3.41 -19.50
C PHE A 19 11.37 4.14 -18.16
N PRO A 20 11.66 5.46 -18.02
CA PRO A 20 11.45 6.15 -16.75
C PRO A 20 9.97 6.23 -16.34
N VAL A 21 9.03 6.28 -17.29
CA VAL A 21 7.59 6.32 -16.98
C VAL A 21 7.14 5.04 -16.25
N LEU A 22 7.71 3.89 -16.65
CA LEU A 22 7.43 2.61 -16.00
C LEU A 22 8.14 2.48 -14.65
N ALA A 23 9.33 3.06 -14.50
CA ALA A 23 10.09 3.02 -13.26
C ALA A 23 9.49 3.92 -12.16
N TYR A 24 9.03 5.12 -12.51
CA TYR A 24 8.52 6.11 -11.54
C TYR A 24 7.00 6.03 -11.31
N GLY A 25 6.24 5.33 -12.17
CA GLY A 25 4.79 5.16 -11.98
C GLY A 25 4.40 4.20 -10.84
N GLN A 26 5.35 3.42 -10.31
CA GLN A 26 5.07 2.44 -9.24
C GLN A 26 5.22 2.99 -7.83
N THR A 27 5.70 4.22 -7.66
CA THR A 27 5.83 4.85 -6.34
C THR A 27 4.56 5.60 -5.97
N THR A 28 3.41 4.91 -5.96
CA THR A 28 2.26 5.39 -5.18
C THR A 28 2.44 4.88 -3.75
N ILE A 29 3.47 5.35 -3.06
CA ILE A 29 3.34 5.51 -1.60
C ILE A 29 2.44 6.73 -1.44
N GLN A 30 1.19 6.60 -1.88
CA GLN A 30 0.16 7.51 -1.42
C GLN A 30 0.10 7.22 0.06
N ASP A 31 0.56 8.19 0.85
CA ASP A 31 0.44 8.12 2.30
C ASP A 31 -1.01 7.71 2.58
N SER A 32 -1.17 6.50 3.11
CA SER A 32 -2.49 5.95 3.37
C SER A 32 -3.29 6.98 4.14
N ILE A 33 -4.58 7.16 3.81
CA ILE A 33 -5.49 8.01 4.60
C ILE A 33 -5.46 7.63 6.09
N TRP A 34 -5.07 6.38 6.39
CA TRP A 34 -4.92 5.81 7.71
C TRP A 34 -3.56 6.06 8.38
N LYS A 35 -2.63 6.79 7.74
CA LYS A 35 -1.30 7.08 8.30
C LYS A 35 -1.37 7.71 9.69
N HIS A 36 -2.34 8.59 9.92
CA HIS A 36 -2.58 9.20 11.23
C HIS A 36 -3.08 8.21 12.29
N LEU A 37 -3.68 7.08 11.87
CA LEU A 37 -4.18 6.02 12.75
C LEU A 37 -3.16 4.90 12.97
N GLN A 38 -1.93 5.02 12.46
CA GLN A 38 -0.89 4.01 12.64
C GLN A 38 -0.64 3.65 14.12
N PHE A 39 -0.90 4.60 15.03
CA PHE A 39 -0.77 4.39 16.47
C PHE A 39 -1.71 3.29 17.00
N PHE A 40 -2.84 3.05 16.34
CA PHE A 40 -3.80 2.03 16.74
C PHE A 40 -3.46 0.62 16.21
N ILE A 41 -2.47 0.52 15.32
CA ILE A 41 -2.09 -0.75 14.71
C ILE A 41 -1.28 -1.58 15.70
N GLY A 42 -1.73 -2.81 15.95
CA GLY A 42 -1.16 -3.67 16.98
C GLY A 42 -2.20 -4.55 17.66
N SER A 43 -1.78 -5.21 18.72
CA SER A 43 -2.65 -5.98 19.60
C SER A 43 -3.00 -5.17 20.84
N TRP A 44 -4.27 -5.19 21.19
CA TRP A 44 -4.85 -4.50 22.34
C TRP A 44 -5.50 -5.53 23.24
N THR A 45 -5.24 -5.41 24.52
CA THR A 45 -5.94 -6.17 25.57
C THR A 45 -6.61 -5.16 26.48
N GLY A 46 -7.78 -5.52 26.99
CA GLY A 46 -8.51 -4.65 27.89
C GLY A 46 -9.64 -5.38 28.61
N GLU A 47 -10.07 -4.77 29.69
CA GLU A 47 -11.21 -5.22 30.49
C GLU A 47 -12.36 -4.25 30.18
N GLY A 48 -13.54 -4.77 29.94
CA GLY A 48 -14.73 -4.00 29.61
C GLY A 48 -15.93 -4.57 30.33
N GLY A 49 -16.68 -3.71 31.01
CA GLY A 49 -17.91 -4.10 31.70
C GLY A 49 -19.09 -3.26 31.27
N GLY A 50 -20.27 -3.87 31.31
CA GLY A 50 -21.57 -3.21 31.17
C GLY A 50 -22.58 -3.93 32.06
N ASP A 51 -23.60 -3.25 32.55
CA ASP A 51 -24.52 -3.88 33.50
C ASP A 51 -25.34 -5.00 32.79
N PRO A 52 -25.29 -6.29 33.21
CA PRO A 52 -24.64 -6.88 34.38
C PRO A 52 -23.49 -7.86 34.02
N GLY A 53 -22.28 -7.37 33.81
CA GLY A 53 -21.10 -8.21 33.57
C GLY A 53 -19.83 -7.47 33.18
N GLU A 54 -18.70 -7.99 33.67
CA GLU A 54 -17.34 -7.61 33.26
C GLU A 54 -16.74 -8.72 32.39
N GLY A 55 -15.95 -8.35 31.38
CA GLY A 55 -15.31 -9.27 30.45
C GLY A 55 -13.94 -8.78 29.98
N ASN A 56 -13.07 -9.74 29.66
CA ASN A 56 -11.76 -9.47 29.06
C ASN A 56 -11.85 -9.58 27.54
N TYR A 57 -11.18 -8.68 26.83
CA TYR A 57 -11.18 -8.62 25.38
C TYR A 57 -9.76 -8.50 24.83
N GLU A 58 -9.52 -9.22 23.75
CA GLU A 58 -8.34 -9.06 22.91
C GLU A 58 -8.79 -8.57 21.53
N ARG A 59 -8.04 -7.65 20.95
CA ARG A 59 -8.30 -7.16 19.60
C ARG A 59 -7.02 -6.79 18.88
N LYS A 60 -6.91 -7.19 17.62
CA LYS A 60 -5.77 -6.88 16.76
C LYS A 60 -6.19 -6.05 15.56
N TYR A 61 -5.48 -4.94 15.34
CA TYR A 61 -5.62 -4.09 14.15
C TYR A 61 -4.38 -4.22 13.28
N GLN A 62 -4.57 -4.34 11.97
CA GLN A 62 -3.47 -4.41 11.01
C GLN A 62 -3.80 -3.74 9.69
N PHE A 63 -2.79 -3.20 9.03
CA PHE A 63 -2.92 -2.71 7.67
C PHE A 63 -2.97 -3.86 6.67
N ILE A 64 -3.88 -3.78 5.70
CA ILE A 64 -4.00 -4.72 4.58
C ILE A 64 -4.08 -3.96 3.26
N PHE A 65 -3.87 -4.69 2.15
CA PHE A 65 -3.92 -4.16 0.78
C PHE A 65 -3.12 -2.87 0.58
N ASN A 66 -1.80 -2.95 0.78
CA ASN A 66 -0.89 -1.81 0.65
C ASN A 66 -1.31 -0.62 1.52
N ASN A 67 -1.68 -0.91 2.77
CA ASN A 67 -2.09 0.05 3.78
C ASN A 67 -3.39 0.81 3.46
N ASN A 68 -4.20 0.36 2.50
CA ASN A 68 -5.45 1.03 2.14
C ASN A 68 -6.61 0.73 3.09
N PHE A 69 -6.51 -0.33 3.91
CA PHE A 69 -7.54 -0.70 4.87
C PHE A 69 -6.93 -1.13 6.20
N ILE A 70 -7.73 -1.00 7.26
CA ILE A 70 -7.46 -1.57 8.59
C ILE A 70 -8.37 -2.78 8.77
N GLU A 71 -7.77 -3.94 8.97
CA GLU A 71 -8.49 -5.16 9.36
C GLU A 71 -8.55 -5.28 10.88
N VAL A 72 -9.72 -5.67 11.40
CA VAL A 72 -9.96 -5.92 12.83
C VAL A 72 -10.10 -7.43 13.05
N LYS A 73 -9.36 -7.98 14.01
CA LYS A 73 -9.47 -9.37 14.47
C LYS A 73 -9.76 -9.39 15.96
N ASN A 74 -10.76 -10.16 16.37
CA ASN A 74 -11.10 -10.43 17.78
C ASN A 74 -10.64 -11.85 18.14
#